data_AF-A0A350LVR0-F1
#
_entry.id   AF-A0A350LVR0-F1
#
_cell.length_a   1.000
_cell.length_b   1.000
_cell.length_c   1.000
_cell.angle_alpha   90.00
_cell.angle_beta   90.00
_cell.angle_gamma   90.00
#
_symmetry.space_group_name_H-M   'P 1'
#
loop_
_entity.id
_entity.type
_entity.pdbx_description
1 polymer ?
#
loop_
_entity_poly.entity_id
_entity_poly.type
_entity_poly.pdbx_seq_one_letter_code
_entity_poly.pdbx_strand_id
1 'polypeptide(L)' 'MPKQKTVRDYIRTIVDFPHEGILFRDVTTLFA' A
#
# COMPACT_ATOMS: atom_id res chain seq x y z
N MET A 1 18.41 17.23 2.21
CA MET A 1 17.26 17.41 1.29
C MET A 1 16.19 16.40 1.66
N PRO A 2 14.90 16.77 1.79
CA PRO A 2 13.86 15.79 2.02
C PRO A 2 13.75 14.85 0.80
N LYS A 3 13.72 13.54 1.04
CA LYS A 3 13.54 12.54 -0.01
C LYS A 3 12.14 12.72 -0.59
N GLN A 4 12.04 12.89 -1.91
CA GLN A 4 10.74 12.92 -2.58
C GLN A 4 10.04 11.57 -2.35
N LYS A 5 8.88 11.61 -1.70
CA LYS A 5 8.02 10.44 -1.54
C LYS A 5 7.43 10.09 -2.90
N THR A 6 7.44 8.82 -3.24
CA THR A 6 6.87 8.27 -4.47
C THR A 6 5.53 7.61 -4.18
N VAL A 7 4.72 7.36 -5.20
CA VAL A 7 3.44 6.62 -5.07
C VAL A 7 3.63 5.30 -4.32
N ARG A 8 4.74 4.61 -4.57
CA ARG A 8 5.08 3.33 -3.94
C ARG A 8 5.16 3.41 -2.41
N ASP A 9 5.58 4.55 -1.87
CA ASP A 9 5.75 4.74 -0.42
C ASP A 9 4.42 4.81 0.34
N TYR A 10 3.32 5.00 -0.39
CA TYR A 10 1.97 5.05 0.19
C TYR A 10 1.26 3.70 0.11
N ILE A 11 1.69 2.79 -0.78
CA ILE A 11 1.03 1.49 -0.98
C ILE A 11 1.31 0.57 0.20
N ARG A 12 0.25 0.11 0.88
CA ARG A 12 0.35 -0.88 1.97
C ARG A 12 0.14 -2.29 1.44
N THR A 13 0.71 -3.27 2.13
CA THR A 13 0.45 -4.69 1.84
C THR A 13 -0.35 -5.28 2.98
N ILE A 14 -1.53 -5.81 2.67
CA ILE A 14 -2.40 -6.51 3.61
C ILE A 14 -2.34 -7.99 3.24
N VAL A 15 -1.86 -8.81 4.16
CA VAL A 15 -1.71 -10.26 3.95
C VAL A 15 -3.06 -10.93 4.20
N ASP A 16 -3.36 -11.96 3.40
CA ASP A 16 -4.57 -12.82 3.50
C ASP A 16 -5.90 -12.07 3.35
N PHE A 17 -5.91 -11.01 2.54
CA PHE A 17 -7.11 -10.23 2.26
C PHE A 17 -7.48 -10.26 0.76
N PRO A 18 -8.76 -10.45 0.40
CA PRO A 18 -9.90 -10.80 1.26
C PRO A 18 -9.96 -12.30 1.65
N HIS A 19 -9.10 -13.13 1.07
CA HIS A 19 -8.98 -14.56 1.37
C HIS A 19 -7.52 -14.93 1.64
N GLU A 20 -7.31 -16.03 2.34
CA GLU A 20 -5.99 -16.59 2.63
C GLU A 20 -5.15 -16.80 1.35
N GLY A 21 -3.86 -16.49 1.43
CA GLY A 21 -2.90 -16.61 0.32
C GLY A 21 -2.85 -15.38 -0.60
N ILE A 22 -3.66 -14.35 -0.36
CA ILE A 22 -3.66 -13.12 -1.17
C ILE A 22 -2.84 -12.02 -0.50
N LEU A 23 -1.88 -11.45 -1.22
CA LEU A 23 -1.21 -10.21 -0.84
C LEU A 23 -1.91 -9.01 -1.46
N PHE A 24 -2.81 -8.37 -0.72
CA PHE A 24 -3.57 -7.22 -1.18
C PHE A 24 -2.74 -5.94 -1.11
N ARG A 25 -2.75 -5.14 -2.18
CA ARG A 25 -2.04 -3.86 -2.26
C ARG A 25 -3.04 -2.72 -2.08
N ASP A 26 -3.06 -2.14 -0.89
CA ASP A 26 -3.96 -1.06 -0.53
C ASP A 26 -3.39 0.30 -0.97
N VAL A 27 -4.19 1.01 -1.78
CA VAL A 27 -3.89 2.33 -2.36
C VAL A 27 -4.76 3.44 -1.79
N THR A 28 -5.65 3.14 -0.83
CA THR A 28 -6.59 4.13 -0.25
C THR A 28 -5.86 5.27 0.46
N THR A 29 -4.66 5.00 0.97
CA THR A 29 -3.72 5.96 1.56
C THR A 29 -3.25 7.06 0.60
N LEU A 30 -3.48 6.92 -0.71
CA LEU A 30 -3.19 7.98 -1.68
C LEU A 30 -4.25 9.10 -1.68
N PHE A 31 -5.41 8.86 -1.06
CA PHE A 31 -6.58 9.75 -1.13
C PHE A 31 -6.99 10.35 0.23
N ALA A 32 -6.21 10.10 1.29
CA ALA A 32 -6.39 10.65 2.63
C ALA A 32 -5.42 11.79 2.89
#